data_AF-A0A3P7LZ21-F1
#
_entry.id   AF-A0A3P7LZ21-F1
#
_cell.length_a   1.000
_cell.length_b   1.000
_cell.length_c   1.000
_cell.angle_alpha   90.00
_cell.angle_beta   90.00
_cell.angle_gamma   90.00
#
_symmetry.space_group_name_H-M   'P 1'
#
loop_
_entity.id
_entity.type
_entity.pdbx_description
1 polymer ?
#
loop_
_entity_poly.entity_id
_entity_poly.type
_entity_poly.pdbx_seq_one_letter_code
_entity_poly.pdbx_strand_id
1 'polypeptide(L)'
;MTFGTVVFLACLVAAPPFVHCLQKVCYEDYDEKLLGSDIYCYRMHAFNRFDMEKYGKFWNTTEGDQRYCEQATKHFGVISSSVSIRSKKEYEFVKVLYRSADFALTSVPMLIGLKYQNDRFHWFDQSPFNYSQFLEPDHKSRFYDLKKGQCRRFFMYSPPTYGRRKYYVFDIDCKVRFFEYRLLCRYRVPRSS
;
A
#
# COMPACT_ATOMS: atom_id res chain seq x y z
N MET A 1 -1.33 -39.15 -5.90
CA MET A 1 -1.14 -37.70 -5.80
C MET A 1 -1.52 -37.08 -7.12
N THR A 2 -2.55 -36.22 -7.12
CA THR A 2 -2.64 -34.97 -7.89
C THR A 2 -3.93 -34.29 -7.44
N PHE A 3 -3.79 -33.21 -6.64
CA PHE A 3 -4.91 -32.34 -6.30
C PHE A 3 -5.17 -31.43 -7.51
N GLY A 4 -6.37 -31.52 -8.08
CA GLY A 4 -6.84 -30.58 -9.10
C GLY A 4 -7.27 -29.27 -8.45
N THR A 5 -6.68 -28.16 -8.89
CA THR A 5 -7.07 -26.81 -8.50
C THR A 5 -8.42 -26.48 -9.14
N VAL A 6 -9.45 -26.25 -8.31
CA VAL A 6 -10.75 -25.73 -8.76
C VAL A 6 -10.68 -24.20 -8.77
N VAL A 7 -10.66 -23.61 -9.95
CA VAL A 7 -10.85 -22.16 -10.15
C VAL A 7 -12.35 -21.90 -10.21
N PHE A 8 -12.90 -21.21 -9.22
CA PHE A 8 -14.30 -20.75 -9.26
C PHE A 8 -14.43 -19.57 -10.23
N LEU A 9 -14.77 -19.85 -11.49
CA LEU A 9 -15.36 -18.86 -12.39
C LEU A 9 -16.83 -18.66 -12.01
N ALA A 10 -17.11 -17.59 -11.27
CA ALA A 10 -18.48 -17.11 -11.10
C ALA A 10 -18.88 -16.28 -12.34
N CYS A 11 -19.23 -16.96 -13.44
CA CYS A 11 -19.94 -16.36 -14.57
C CYS A 11 -21.44 -16.42 -14.28
N LEU A 12 -22.07 -15.27 -14.00
CA LEU A 12 -23.53 -15.16 -14.03
C LEU A 12 -23.99 -15.28 -15.48
N VAL A 13 -24.66 -16.39 -15.80
CA VAL A 13 -25.17 -16.68 -17.14
C VAL A 13 -26.50 -15.95 -17.35
N ALA A 14 -26.46 -14.88 -18.14
CA ALA A 14 -27.59 -14.40 -18.93
C ALA A 14 -27.03 -13.79 -20.23
N ALA A 15 -27.23 -14.46 -21.36
CA ALA A 15 -26.85 -13.99 -22.70
C ALA A 15 -27.60 -12.68 -23.07
N PRO A 16 -27.02 -11.74 -23.84
CA PRO A 16 -26.48 -11.91 -25.21
C PRO A 16 -24.99 -11.45 -25.35
N PRO A 17 -24.33 -11.58 -26.53
CA PRO A 17 -22.94 -11.98 -26.67
C PRO A 17 -21.96 -10.81 -26.56
N PHE A 18 -21.89 -10.15 -25.41
CA PHE A 18 -20.77 -9.29 -25.09
C PHE A 18 -20.35 -9.58 -23.67
N VAL A 19 -19.65 -10.72 -23.51
CA VAL A 19 -18.74 -10.88 -22.39
C VAL A 19 -17.59 -9.90 -22.65
N HIS A 20 -17.80 -8.62 -22.39
CA HIS A 20 -16.70 -7.72 -22.10
C HIS A 20 -16.16 -8.16 -20.75
N CYS A 21 -15.28 -9.16 -20.76
CA CYS A 21 -14.27 -9.27 -19.73
C CYS A 21 -13.59 -7.89 -19.71
N LEU A 22 -13.87 -7.11 -18.67
CA LEU A 22 -13.16 -5.86 -18.41
C LEU A 22 -11.68 -6.18 -18.52
N GLN A 23 -11.06 -5.67 -19.58
CA GLN A 23 -9.66 -5.92 -19.84
C GLN A 23 -8.90 -5.31 -18.66
N LYS A 24 -8.25 -6.16 -17.86
CA LYS A 24 -7.49 -5.72 -16.70
C LYS A 24 -6.40 -4.77 -17.21
N VAL A 25 -6.48 -3.51 -16.78
CA VAL A 25 -5.55 -2.47 -17.26
C VAL A 25 -4.25 -2.50 -16.46
N CYS A 26 -4.32 -3.02 -15.24
CA CYS A 26 -3.16 -3.23 -14.39
C CYS A 26 -2.35 -4.47 -14.79
N TYR A 27 -1.03 -4.33 -14.82
CA TYR A 27 -0.10 -5.43 -15.01
C TYR A 27 -0.20 -6.49 -13.89
N GLU A 28 0.02 -7.75 -14.26
CA GLU A 28 0.11 -8.90 -13.35
C GLU A 28 -1.05 -8.99 -12.32
N ASP A 29 -0.70 -9.08 -11.04
CA ASP A 29 -1.51 -9.26 -9.85
C ASP A 29 -1.84 -7.93 -9.16
N TYR A 30 -1.62 -6.78 -9.81
CA TYR A 30 -2.03 -5.49 -9.25
C TYR A 30 -3.57 -5.38 -9.21
N ASP A 31 -4.08 -4.85 -8.10
CA ASP A 31 -5.49 -4.53 -7.88
C ASP A 31 -5.84 -3.17 -8.50
N GLU A 32 -6.88 -3.13 -9.31
CA GLU A 32 -7.33 -1.93 -10.01
C GLU A 32 -8.31 -1.10 -9.17
N LYS A 33 -8.16 0.23 -9.21
CA LYS A 33 -9.13 1.16 -8.61
C LYS A 33 -9.30 2.44 -9.42
N LEU A 34 -10.54 2.74 -9.77
CA LEU A 34 -10.94 4.05 -10.30
C LEU A 34 -11.12 5.08 -9.17
N LEU A 35 -10.28 6.11 -9.20
CA LEU A 35 -10.33 7.27 -8.30
C LEU A 35 -10.44 8.55 -9.14
N GLY A 36 -11.61 9.19 -9.10
CA GLY A 36 -11.92 10.28 -10.04
C GLY A 36 -11.98 9.75 -11.47
N SER A 37 -11.25 10.40 -12.37
CA SER A 37 -11.09 9.99 -13.78
C SER A 37 -9.83 9.15 -14.03
N ASP A 38 -9.12 8.75 -12.98
CA ASP A 38 -7.86 8.04 -13.08
C ASP A 38 -7.97 6.61 -12.54
N ILE A 39 -7.36 5.69 -13.29
CA ILE A 39 -7.18 4.30 -12.87
C ILE A 39 -5.83 4.19 -12.18
N TYR A 40 -5.85 3.61 -10.98
CA TYR A 40 -4.67 3.30 -10.19
C TYR A 40 -4.56 1.80 -9.98
N CYS A 41 -3.33 1.32 -9.96
CA CYS A 41 -3.00 -0.08 -9.77
C CYS A 41 -2.19 -0.22 -8.49
N TYR A 42 -2.57 -1.15 -7.62
CA TYR A 42 -1.98 -1.34 -6.30
C TYR A 42 -1.45 -2.76 -6.14
N ARG A 43 -0.30 -2.95 -5.49
CA ARG A 43 0.20 -4.29 -5.14
C ARG A 43 0.79 -4.28 -3.74
N MET A 44 0.36 -5.25 -2.94
CA MET A 44 0.93 -5.48 -1.62
C MET A 44 2.15 -6.38 -1.73
N HIS A 45 3.26 -5.95 -1.15
CA HIS A 45 4.47 -6.72 -0.98
C HIS A 45 4.65 -7.01 0.52
N ALA A 46 5.10 -8.22 0.84
CA ALA A 46 5.44 -8.60 2.21
C ALA A 46 6.96 -8.77 2.31
N PHE A 47 7.54 -8.22 3.37
CA PHE A 47 8.95 -8.38 3.68
C PHE A 47 9.09 -8.97 5.07
N ASN A 48 9.98 -9.94 5.19
CA ASN A 48 10.45 -10.48 6.44
C ASN A 48 11.99 -10.41 6.54
N ARG A 49 12.54 -10.89 7.65
CA ARG A 49 14.00 -10.89 7.88
C ARG A 49 14.81 -11.61 6.80
N PHE A 50 14.26 -12.62 6.14
CA PHE A 50 14.94 -13.39 5.09
C PHE A 50 14.97 -12.64 3.75
N ASP A 51 13.98 -11.77 3.51
CA ASP A 51 13.93 -10.91 2.33
C ASP A 51 15.03 -9.83 2.35
N MET A 52 15.63 -9.57 3.51
CA MET A 52 16.68 -8.57 3.67
C MET A 52 17.99 -8.94 2.96
N GLU A 53 18.27 -10.23 2.76
CA GLU A 53 19.45 -10.64 1.98
C GLU A 53 19.30 -10.24 0.49
N LYS A 54 18.09 -10.40 -0.05
CA LYS A 54 17.77 -10.10 -1.46
C LYS A 54 17.51 -8.62 -1.72
N TYR A 55 16.83 -7.94 -0.79
CA TYR A 55 16.33 -6.58 -0.95
C TYR A 55 17.01 -5.55 -0.05
N GLY A 56 17.99 -5.96 0.78
CA GLY A 56 18.68 -5.11 1.75
C GLY A 56 19.30 -3.84 1.17
N LYS A 57 19.69 -3.88 -0.12
CA LYS A 57 20.22 -2.70 -0.83
C LYS A 57 19.27 -1.50 -0.83
N PHE A 58 17.95 -1.73 -0.85
CA PHE A 58 16.95 -0.67 -0.80
C PHE A 58 16.88 -0.04 0.60
N TRP A 59 16.96 -0.90 1.62
CA TRP A 59 16.79 -0.54 3.03
C TRP A 59 18.04 0.08 3.67
N ASN A 60 19.09 0.29 2.89
CA ASN A 60 20.25 1.11 3.28
C ASN A 60 19.98 2.62 3.20
N THR A 61 18.79 3.02 2.75
CA THR A 61 18.36 4.42 2.66
C THR A 61 17.01 4.62 3.34
N THR A 62 16.71 5.86 3.71
CA THR A 62 15.44 6.26 4.33
C THR A 62 14.23 6.12 3.40
N GLU A 63 14.46 5.94 2.10
CA GLU A 63 13.43 5.88 1.04
C GLU A 63 13.50 4.55 0.28
N GLY A 64 13.93 3.48 0.96
CA GLY A 64 14.07 2.16 0.35
C GLY A 64 12.78 1.64 -0.27
N ASP A 65 11.63 1.97 0.31
CA ASP A 65 10.32 1.52 -0.16
C ASP A 65 9.94 2.18 -1.47
N GLN A 66 10.26 3.47 -1.62
CA GLN A 66 10.07 4.16 -2.88
C GLN A 66 10.89 3.51 -3.99
N ARG A 67 12.18 3.31 -3.75
CA ARG A 67 13.09 2.67 -4.72
C ARG A 67 12.67 1.26 -5.08
N TYR A 68 12.16 0.50 -4.10
CA TYR A 68 11.62 -0.82 -4.34
C TYR A 68 10.42 -0.76 -5.28
N CYS A 69 9.43 0.10 -4.99
CA CYS A 69 8.24 0.23 -5.83
C CYS A 69 8.58 0.64 -7.26
N GLU A 70 9.48 1.62 -7.44
CA GLU A 70 9.98 2.04 -8.75
C GLU A 70 10.63 0.88 -9.51
N GLN A 71 11.50 0.11 -8.83
CA GLN A 71 12.16 -1.03 -9.46
C GLN A 71 11.17 -2.16 -9.80
N ALA A 72 10.14 -2.38 -8.98
CA ALA A 72 9.14 -3.43 -9.18
C ALA A 72 8.33 -3.23 -10.46
N THR A 73 8.12 -2.00 -10.91
CA THR A 73 7.33 -1.71 -12.13
C THR A 73 8.16 -1.26 -13.33
N LYS A 74 9.48 -1.13 -13.18
CA LYS A 74 10.38 -0.64 -14.24
C LYS A 74 10.21 -1.39 -15.56
N HIS A 75 10.04 -2.71 -15.51
CA HIS A 75 9.91 -3.57 -16.69
C HIS A 75 8.57 -3.40 -17.44
N PHE A 76 7.56 -2.81 -16.79
CA PHE A 76 6.29 -2.45 -17.41
C PHE A 76 6.29 -1.06 -18.04
N GLY A 77 7.38 -0.29 -17.91
CA GLY A 77 7.43 1.09 -18.38
C GLY A 77 6.59 2.08 -17.58
N VAL A 78 6.16 1.72 -16.36
CA VAL A 78 5.43 2.61 -15.44
C VAL A 78 6.21 2.84 -14.15
N ILE A 79 6.03 4.01 -13.55
CA ILE A 79 6.69 4.39 -12.29
C ILE A 79 5.68 4.23 -11.16
N SER A 80 5.95 3.27 -10.28
CA SER A 80 5.21 3.05 -9.05
C SER A 80 5.86 3.74 -7.87
N SER A 81 5.08 4.03 -6.85
CA SER A 81 5.50 4.69 -5.62
C SER A 81 4.90 3.98 -4.41
N SER A 82 5.56 4.10 -3.27
CA SER A 82 4.97 3.74 -1.98
C SER A 82 3.68 4.54 -1.78
N VAL A 83 2.61 3.86 -1.34
CA VAL A 83 1.25 4.39 -1.44
C VAL A 83 1.07 5.74 -0.75
N SER A 84 0.44 6.69 -1.45
CA SER A 84 -0.14 7.89 -0.85
C SER A 84 -1.64 7.70 -0.60
N ILE A 85 -2.15 8.35 0.45
CA ILE A 85 -3.58 8.31 0.81
C ILE A 85 -4.14 9.72 0.66
N ARG A 86 -4.81 9.98 -0.45
CA ARG A 86 -5.19 11.34 -0.87
C ARG A 86 -6.68 11.65 -0.69
N SER A 87 -7.46 10.65 -0.27
CA SER A 87 -8.90 10.83 -0.03
C SER A 87 -9.44 9.73 0.88
N LYS A 88 -10.64 9.96 1.43
CA LYS A 88 -11.40 8.94 2.16
C LYS A 88 -11.67 7.70 1.31
N LYS A 89 -12.01 7.86 0.03
CA LYS A 89 -12.28 6.73 -0.89
C LYS A 89 -11.03 5.88 -1.10
N GLU A 90 -9.86 6.51 -1.27
CA GLU A 90 -8.59 5.80 -1.37
C GLU A 90 -8.23 5.10 -0.05
N TYR A 91 -8.44 5.76 1.09
CA TYR A 91 -8.20 5.16 2.41
C TYR A 91 -9.05 3.92 2.67
N GLU A 92 -10.35 3.95 2.36
CA GLU A 92 -11.22 2.78 2.47
C GLU A 92 -10.73 1.62 1.60
N PHE A 93 -10.23 1.90 0.40
CA PHE A 93 -9.68 0.87 -0.47
C PHE A 93 -8.37 0.29 0.07
N VAL A 94 -7.45 1.14 0.55
CA VAL A 94 -6.21 0.70 1.19
C VAL A 94 -6.49 -0.21 2.40
N LYS A 95 -7.51 0.08 3.20
CA LYS A 95 -7.93 -0.79 4.31
C LYS A 95 -8.41 -2.17 3.86
N VAL A 96 -9.09 -2.24 2.70
CA VAL A 96 -9.51 -3.51 2.10
C VAL A 96 -8.28 -4.31 1.66
N LEU A 97 -7.35 -3.70 0.93
CA LEU A 97 -6.12 -4.37 0.49
C LEU A 97 -5.28 -4.86 1.66
N TYR A 98 -5.13 -4.02 2.69
CA TYR A 98 -4.40 -4.39 3.89
C TYR A 98 -5.05 -5.55 4.65
N ARG A 99 -6.39 -5.55 4.77
CA ARG A 99 -7.13 -6.66 5.37
C ARG A 99 -6.98 -7.95 4.57
N SER A 100 -7.05 -7.89 3.24
CA SER A 100 -6.89 -9.06 2.38
C SER A 100 -5.50 -9.66 2.50
N ALA A 101 -4.46 -8.83 2.56
CA ALA A 101 -3.08 -9.28 2.78
C ALA A 101 -2.83 -9.80 4.21
N ASP A 102 -3.66 -9.38 5.17
CA ASP A 102 -3.63 -9.80 6.58
C ASP A 102 -4.72 -10.80 6.93
N PHE A 103 -5.01 -11.72 6.01
CA PHE A 103 -6.00 -12.76 6.19
C PHE A 103 -5.73 -13.64 7.44
N ALA A 104 -4.46 -13.93 7.71
CA ALA A 104 -4.05 -14.72 8.88
C ALA A 104 -4.09 -13.95 10.21
N LEU A 105 -4.55 -12.68 10.22
CA LEU A 105 -4.63 -11.82 11.41
C LEU A 105 -3.28 -11.71 12.16
N THR A 106 -2.17 -11.70 11.41
CA THR A 106 -0.83 -11.55 11.99
C THR A 106 -0.53 -10.10 12.35
N SER A 107 -1.37 -9.16 11.88
CA SER A 107 -1.25 -7.73 12.17
C SER A 107 0.11 -7.14 11.79
N VAL A 108 0.77 -7.73 10.78
CA VAL A 108 2.04 -7.19 10.26
C VAL A 108 1.80 -5.76 9.77
N PRO A 109 2.55 -4.75 10.27
CA PRO A 109 2.32 -3.36 9.95
C PRO A 109 2.63 -3.08 8.47
N MET A 110 1.97 -2.09 7.88
CA MET A 110 2.12 -1.71 6.49
C MET A 110 2.76 -0.32 6.39
N LEU A 111 3.96 -0.24 5.82
CA LEU A 111 4.63 1.01 5.50
C LEU A 111 3.86 1.76 4.39
N ILE A 112 3.62 3.05 4.61
CA ILE A 112 3.02 3.95 3.62
C ILE A 112 4.05 4.99 3.15
N GLY A 113 3.79 5.60 1.99
CA GLY A 113 4.69 6.56 1.35
C GLY A 113 4.81 7.92 2.04
N LEU A 114 4.31 8.06 3.29
CA LEU A 114 4.34 9.30 4.05
C LEU A 114 5.67 9.47 4.78
N LYS A 115 6.30 10.63 4.61
CA LYS A 115 7.49 11.04 5.36
C LYS A 115 7.23 12.38 6.04
N TYR A 116 7.62 12.50 7.30
CA TYR A 116 7.74 13.79 7.97
C TYR A 116 9.22 14.18 8.00
N GLN A 117 9.58 15.32 7.40
CA GLN A 117 10.95 15.83 7.39
C GLN A 117 10.91 17.34 7.17
N ASN A 118 11.82 18.06 7.86
CA ASN A 118 11.90 19.52 7.81
C ASN A 118 10.55 20.17 8.16
N ASP A 119 9.95 19.67 9.23
CA ASP A 119 8.70 20.16 9.80
C ASP A 119 7.47 20.07 8.88
N ARG A 120 7.52 19.18 7.87
CA ARG A 120 6.47 19.02 6.86
C ARG A 120 6.24 17.56 6.51
N PHE A 121 4.99 17.25 6.15
CA PHE A 121 4.59 15.97 5.57
C PHE A 121 4.80 15.97 4.06
N HIS A 122 5.35 14.87 3.54
CA HIS A 122 5.62 14.66 2.13
C HIS A 122 5.20 13.25 1.73
N TRP A 123 4.52 13.13 0.60
CA TRP A 123 4.34 11.86 -0.08
C TRP A 123 5.47 11.63 -1.07
N PHE A 124 5.94 10.39 -1.21
CA PHE A 124 7.00 10.06 -2.18
C PHE A 124 6.58 10.20 -3.64
N ASP A 125 5.30 10.05 -3.94
CA ASP A 125 4.74 10.31 -5.26
C ASP A 125 4.56 11.81 -5.57
N GLN A 126 5.04 12.69 -4.68
CA GLN A 126 4.93 14.15 -4.77
C GLN A 126 3.50 14.68 -4.82
N SER A 127 2.50 13.85 -4.50
CA SER A 127 1.12 14.31 -4.40
C SER A 127 0.96 15.29 -3.23
N PRO A 128 0.01 16.23 -3.31
CA PRO A 128 -0.28 17.13 -2.21
C PRO A 128 -0.75 16.38 -0.95
N PHE A 129 -0.25 16.79 0.22
CA PHE A 129 -0.75 16.30 1.50
C PHE A 129 -1.98 17.12 1.93
N ASN A 130 -3.16 16.74 1.45
CA ASN A 130 -4.43 17.47 1.70
C ASN A 130 -5.53 16.63 2.39
N TYR A 131 -5.24 15.37 2.71
CA TYR A 131 -6.14 14.48 3.44
C TYR A 131 -5.39 13.86 4.62
N SER A 132 -5.78 14.20 5.85
CA SER A 132 -5.10 13.76 7.09
C SER A 132 -5.94 12.84 7.98
N GLN A 133 -7.22 12.63 7.67
CA GLN A 133 -8.16 11.92 8.56
C GLN A 133 -7.76 10.47 8.86
N PHE A 134 -6.89 9.87 8.04
CA PHE A 134 -6.36 8.53 8.34
C PHE A 134 -5.37 8.51 9.51
N LEU A 135 -4.86 9.67 9.93
CA LEU A 135 -4.01 9.83 11.13
C LEU A 135 -4.84 10.00 12.42
N GLU A 136 -6.11 10.37 12.29
CA GLU A 136 -7.00 10.75 13.39
C GLU A 136 -7.68 9.61 14.22
N PRO A 137 -7.77 8.31 13.82
CA PRO A 137 -8.82 7.43 14.37
C PRO A 137 -8.81 7.10 15.87
N ASP A 138 -7.79 7.43 16.65
CA ASP A 138 -7.82 7.30 18.11
C ASP A 138 -6.78 8.24 18.73
N HIS A 139 -7.14 9.52 18.87
CA HIS A 139 -6.33 10.63 19.43
C HIS A 139 -5.82 10.41 20.88
N LYS A 140 -6.05 9.22 21.48
CA LYS A 140 -5.46 8.77 22.73
C LYS A 140 -4.22 7.89 22.56
N SER A 141 -3.88 7.48 21.33
CA SER A 141 -2.69 6.68 21.07
C SER A 141 -1.47 7.62 20.93
N ARG A 142 -0.55 7.56 21.90
CA ARG A 142 0.67 8.39 22.01
C ARG A 142 1.74 8.04 20.97
N PHE A 143 1.36 7.66 19.75
CA PHE A 143 2.27 7.01 18.81
C PHE A 143 2.98 7.95 17.85
N TYR A 144 2.73 9.27 17.88
CA TYR A 144 3.58 10.24 17.19
C TYR A 144 3.61 11.63 17.87
N ASP A 145 4.72 11.93 18.55
CA ASP A 145 5.07 13.27 19.05
C ASP A 145 6.12 13.87 18.09
N LEU A 146 5.64 14.62 17.10
CA LEU A 146 6.48 15.20 16.05
C LEU A 146 7.20 16.43 16.59
N LYS A 147 8.51 16.32 16.76
CA LYS A 147 9.36 17.45 17.17
C LYS A 147 10.06 18.07 15.97
N LYS A 148 10.39 19.35 16.12
CA LYS A 148 11.15 20.11 15.13
C LYS A 148 12.44 19.38 14.75
N GLY A 149 12.71 19.26 13.44
CA GLY A 149 13.93 18.64 12.92
C GLY A 149 13.96 17.10 12.96
N GLN A 150 12.87 16.43 13.34
CA GLN A 150 12.79 14.97 13.26
C GLN A 150 12.51 14.49 11.82
N CYS A 151 12.99 13.28 11.52
CA CYS A 151 12.62 12.55 10.31
C CYS A 151 11.80 11.32 10.73
N ARG A 152 10.53 11.24 10.30
CA ARG A 152 9.64 10.13 10.63
C ARG A 152 9.06 9.42 9.39
N ARG A 153 8.84 8.12 9.53
CA ARG A 153 8.16 7.24 8.57
C ARG A 153 6.91 6.65 9.23
N PHE A 154 5.86 6.41 8.46
CA PHE A 154 4.56 6.04 9.02
C PHE A 154 4.12 4.67 8.57
N PHE A 155 3.51 3.94 9.50
CA PHE A 155 2.96 2.62 9.27
C PHE A 155 1.48 2.61 9.62
N MET A 156 0.68 1.99 8.77
CA MET A 156 -0.66 1.56 9.12
C MET A 156 -0.60 0.21 9.84
N TYR A 157 -1.39 0.07 10.90
CA TYR A 157 -1.47 -1.16 11.68
C TYR A 157 -2.91 -1.46 12.06
N SER A 158 -3.24 -2.74 12.11
CA SER A 158 -4.56 -3.19 12.53
C SER A 158 -4.39 -4.35 13.49
N PRO A 159 -4.68 -4.19 14.79
CA PRO A 159 -4.56 -5.26 15.77
C PRO A 159 -5.52 -6.40 15.47
N PRO A 160 -5.18 -7.63 15.89
CA PRO A 160 -6.04 -8.78 15.72
C PRO A 160 -7.14 -8.65 16.79
N THR A 161 -8.35 -8.32 16.36
CA THR A 161 -9.49 -8.12 17.26
C THR A 161 -10.67 -8.95 16.76
N TYR A 162 -11.43 -9.53 17.69
CA TYR A 162 -12.63 -10.30 17.38
C TYR A 162 -13.83 -9.42 16.97
N GLY A 163 -13.70 -8.10 17.03
CA GLY A 163 -14.75 -7.13 16.71
C GLY A 163 -14.51 -6.38 15.40
N ARG A 164 -15.10 -5.18 15.29
CA ARG A 164 -14.86 -4.31 14.13
C ARG A 164 -13.37 -3.96 14.05
N ARG A 165 -12.73 -4.40 12.98
CA ARG A 165 -11.31 -4.15 12.69
C ARG A 165 -11.02 -2.65 12.71
N LYS A 166 -10.10 -2.25 13.60
CA LYS A 166 -9.62 -0.87 13.74
C LYS A 166 -8.29 -0.70 13.01
N TYR A 167 -8.05 0.50 12.52
CA TYR A 167 -6.84 0.84 11.77
C TYR A 167 -6.19 2.04 12.45
N TYR A 168 -4.93 1.87 12.81
CA TYR A 168 -4.09 2.83 13.50
C TYR A 168 -2.95 3.25 12.60
N VAL A 169 -2.36 4.40 12.92
CA VAL A 169 -1.11 4.85 12.33
C VAL A 169 -0.11 5.12 13.44
N PHE A 170 1.11 4.64 13.27
CA PHE A 170 2.24 4.95 14.15
C PHE A 170 3.44 5.41 13.34
N ASP A 171 4.35 6.14 13.98
CA ASP A 171 5.60 6.58 13.35
C ASP A 171 6.83 5.84 13.89
N ILE A 172 7.89 5.83 13.08
CA ILE A 172 9.24 5.47 13.50
C ILE A 172 10.24 6.53 13.01
N ASP A 173 11.39 6.63 13.68
CA ASP A 173 12.51 7.42 13.18
C ASP A 173 13.02 6.85 11.84
N CYS A 174 13.30 7.72 10.87
CA CYS A 174 13.80 7.33 9.54
C CYS A 174 15.08 6.47 9.58
N LYS A 175 15.87 6.52 10.66
CA LYS A 175 17.09 5.72 10.83
C LYS A 175 16.81 4.30 11.34
N VAL A 176 15.62 4.05 11.88
CA VAL A 176 15.23 2.73 12.39
C VAL A 176 14.84 1.83 11.23
N ARG A 177 15.35 0.59 11.25
CA ARG A 177 14.96 -0.45 10.30
C ARG A 177 13.89 -1.33 10.92
N PHE A 178 12.78 -1.51 10.19
CA PHE A 178 11.75 -2.49 10.51
C PHE A 178 12.01 -3.73 9.66
N PHE A 179 12.05 -4.93 10.28
CA PHE A 179 12.45 -6.15 9.56
C PHE A 179 11.27 -6.97 9.03
N GLU A 180 10.07 -6.74 9.55
CA GLU A 180 8.86 -7.47 9.15
C GLU A 180 7.70 -6.48 8.94
N TYR A 181 7.37 -6.21 7.68
CA TYR A 181 6.31 -5.28 7.34
C TYR A 181 5.77 -5.55 5.93
N ARG A 182 4.63 -4.95 5.63
CA ARG A 182 4.06 -4.90 4.29
C ARG A 182 4.32 -3.55 3.64
N LEU A 183 4.43 -3.53 2.32
CA LEU A 183 4.55 -2.32 1.52
C LEU A 183 3.48 -2.34 0.45
N LEU A 184 2.69 -1.28 0.37
CA LEU A 184 1.74 -1.10 -0.71
C LEU A 184 2.35 -0.18 -1.77
N CYS A 185 2.63 -0.73 -2.95
CA CYS A 185 3.08 0.02 -4.10
C CYS A 185 1.89 0.42 -4.98
N ARG A 186 1.93 1.60 -5.59
CA ARG A 186 0.89 2.11 -6.47
C ARG A 186 1.45 2.88 -7.67
N TYR A 187 0.93 2.62 -8.86
CA TYR A 187 1.10 3.49 -10.03
C TYR A 187 -0.24 3.94 -10.60
N ARG A 188 -0.21 5.05 -11.36
CA ARG A 188 -1.34 5.51 -12.17
C ARG A 188 -1.20 4.91 -13.57
N VAL A 189 -2.29 4.39 -14.12
CA VAL A 189 -2.31 3.94 -15.51
C VAL A 189 -2.10 5.16 -16.43
N PRO A 190 -1.14 5.12 -17.37
CA PRO A 190 -0.97 6.16 -18.37
C PRO A 190 -2.26 6.34 -19.18
N ARG A 191 -2.71 7.58 -19.40
CA ARG A 191 -3.80 7.83 -20.34
C ARG A 191 -3.27 7.59 -21.75
N SER A 192 -3.95 6.77 -22.54
CA SER A 192 -3.72 6.72 -23.98
C SER A 192 -4.01 8.11 -24.55
N SER A 193 -2.96 8.80 -24.98
CA SER A 193 -3.02 10.07 -25.71
C SER A 193 -3.60 9.88 -27.10
#